data_AF-A0A6C0CRR8-F1
#
_entry.id   AF-A0A6C0CRR8-F1
#
_cell.length_a   1.000
_cell.length_b   1.000
_cell.length_c   1.000
_cell.angle_alpha   90.00
_cell.angle_beta   90.00
_cell.angle_gamma   90.00
#
_symmetry.space_group_name_H-M   'P 1'
#
loop_
_entity.id
_entity.type
_entity.pdbx_description
1 polymer ?
#
loop_
_entity_poly.entity_id
_entity_poly.type
_entity_poly.pdbx_seq_one_letter_code
_entity_poly.pdbx_strand_id
1 'polypeptide(L)'
;MKLTGFFLIVVFISLVVLPIWIKRSSVNSYTKSIETLYRQSARWAVASDQDDNDIIRLLHANYAAGYLWAIKDIVATDEFKQITGKDFLLFEQKITAIQDEATRRVVSKCKASIPTSDQQLLDAIYYRAPT
;
A
#
# COMPACT_ATOMS: atom_id res chain seq x y z
N MET A 1 43.55 -2.86 -37.94
CA MET A 1 42.13 -2.63 -38.33
C MET A 1 41.11 -3.60 -37.72
N LYS A 2 41.41 -4.89 -37.48
CA LYS A 2 40.41 -5.83 -36.92
C LYS A 2 40.11 -5.64 -35.43
N LEU A 3 41.10 -5.23 -34.62
CA LEU A 3 40.94 -5.05 -33.17
C LEU A 3 40.10 -3.81 -32.81
N THR A 4 40.27 -2.71 -33.55
CA THR A 4 39.50 -1.47 -33.36
C THR A 4 38.03 -1.65 -33.74
N GLY A 5 37.75 -2.40 -34.81
CA GLY A 5 36.37 -2.74 -35.19
C GLY A 5 35.66 -3.60 -34.15
N PHE A 6 36.34 -4.62 -33.60
CA PHE A 6 35.79 -5.44 -32.51
C PHE A 6 35.51 -4.62 -31.25
N PHE A 7 36.42 -3.73 -30.87
CA PHE A 7 36.25 -2.85 -29.70
C PHE A 7 35.03 -1.92 -29.86
N LEU A 8 34.85 -1.32 -31.04
CA LEU A 8 33.68 -0.47 -31.31
C LEU A 8 32.35 -1.24 -31.23
N ILE A 9 32.32 -2.51 -31.68
CA ILE A 9 31.13 -3.37 -31.56
C ILE A 9 30.81 -3.66 -30.10
N VAL A 10 31.82 -4.00 -29.28
CA VAL A 10 31.61 -4.29 -27.84
C VAL A 10 31.10 -3.04 -27.11
N VAL A 11 31.66 -1.87 -27.40
CA VAL A 11 31.19 -0.59 -26.83
C VAL A 11 29.75 -0.32 -27.25
N PHE A 12 29.40 -0.52 -28.52
CA PHE A 12 28.04 -0.33 -29.02
C PHE A 12 27.04 -1.29 -28.36
N ILE A 13 27.38 -2.57 -28.25
CA ILE A 13 26.54 -3.56 -27.56
C ILE A 13 26.37 -3.18 -26.09
N SER A 14 27.44 -2.78 -25.41
CA SER A 14 27.41 -2.32 -24.03
C SER A 14 26.46 -1.12 -23.86
N LEU A 15 26.56 -0.11 -24.74
CA LEU A 15 25.71 1.07 -24.72
C LEU A 15 24.22 0.78 -24.95
N VAL A 16 23.88 -0.30 -25.66
CA VAL A 16 22.48 -0.68 -25.91
C VAL A 16 21.95 -1.65 -24.85
N VAL A 17 22.73 -2.66 -24.47
CA VAL A 17 22.28 -3.74 -23.58
C VAL A 17 22.24 -3.29 -22.12
N LEU A 18 23.20 -2.49 -21.64
CA LEU A 18 23.23 -2.02 -20.25
C LEU A 18 21.97 -1.22 -19.89
N PRO A 19 21.54 -0.20 -20.65
CA PRO A 19 20.34 0.57 -20.31
C PRO A 19 19.07 -0.30 -20.27
N ILE A 20 18.94 -1.25 -21.19
CA ILE A 20 17.80 -2.18 -21.23
C ILE A 20 17.79 -3.05 -19.96
N TRP A 21 18.95 -3.58 -19.58
CA TRP A 21 19.08 -4.41 -18.39
C TRP A 21 18.81 -3.64 -17.10
N ILE A 22 19.35 -2.41 -16.98
CA ILE A 22 19.11 -1.51 -15.85
C ILE A 22 17.62 -1.17 -15.73
N LYS A 23 16.98 -0.79 -16.84
CA LYS A 23 15.53 -0.48 -16.86
C LYS A 23 14.70 -1.69 -16.42
N ARG A 24 15.01 -2.89 -16.94
CA ARG A 24 14.31 -4.13 -16.56
C ARG A 24 14.52 -4.47 -15.08
N SER A 25 15.73 -4.33 -14.57
CA SER A 25 16.05 -4.55 -13.15
C SER A 25 15.27 -3.60 -12.24
N SER A 26 15.21 -2.31 -12.61
CA SER A 26 14.43 -1.29 -11.89
C SER A 26 12.93 -1.63 -11.83
N VAL A 27 12.33 -1.97 -12.99
CA VAL A 27 10.90 -2.36 -13.07
C VAL A 27 10.60 -3.59 -12.20
N ASN A 28 11.47 -4.59 -12.21
CA ASN A 28 11.31 -5.78 -11.38
C ASN A 28 11.37 -5.44 -9.88
N SER A 29 12.30 -4.56 -9.48
CA SER A 29 12.46 -4.13 -8.09
C SER A 29 11.25 -3.34 -7.59
N TYR A 30 10.76 -2.41 -8.42
CA TYR A 30 9.56 -1.64 -8.15
C TYR A 30 8.32 -2.54 -7.98
N THR A 31 8.05 -3.41 -8.97
CA THR A 31 6.92 -4.36 -8.93
C THR A 31 6.93 -5.22 -7.66
N LYS A 32 8.10 -5.77 -7.31
CA LYS A 32 8.27 -6.59 -6.11
C LYS A 32 8.01 -5.82 -4.81
N SER A 33 8.31 -4.51 -4.80
CA SER A 33 8.04 -3.64 -3.67
C SER A 33 6.53 -3.43 -3.50
N ILE A 34 5.80 -3.16 -4.59
CA ILE A 34 4.33 -3.04 -4.57
C ILE A 34 3.68 -4.34 -4.10
N GLU A 35 4.08 -5.49 -4.64
CA GLU A 35 3.58 -6.81 -4.20
C GLU A 35 3.84 -7.07 -2.72
N THR A 36 4.99 -6.62 -2.21
CA THR A 36 5.35 -6.77 -0.80
C THR A 36 4.46 -5.91 0.08
N LEU A 37 4.29 -4.63 -0.26
CA LEU A 37 3.40 -3.74 0.49
C LEU A 37 1.95 -4.24 0.44
N TYR A 38 1.47 -4.68 -0.72
CA TYR A 38 0.14 -5.24 -0.90
C TYR A 38 -0.09 -6.43 0.04
N ARG A 39 0.87 -7.37 0.06
CA ARG A 39 0.82 -8.55 0.95
C ARG A 39 0.89 -8.16 2.42
N GLN A 40 1.71 -7.18 2.81
CA GLN A 40 1.81 -6.74 4.20
C GLN A 40 0.51 -6.05 4.65
N SER A 41 -0.06 -5.17 3.82
CA SER A 41 -1.34 -4.53 4.10
C SER A 41 -2.43 -5.57 4.36
N ALA A 42 -2.58 -6.56 3.47
CA ALA A 42 -3.53 -7.65 3.63
C ALA A 42 -3.25 -8.53 4.87
N ARG A 43 -1.98 -8.85 5.15
CA ARG A 43 -1.58 -9.67 6.31
C ARG A 43 -1.99 -9.01 7.63
N TRP A 44 -1.72 -7.72 7.78
CA TRP A 44 -2.06 -7.00 9.01
C TRP A 44 -3.57 -6.75 9.15
N ALA A 45 -4.28 -6.59 8.03
CA ALA A 45 -5.74 -6.53 8.04
C ALA A 45 -6.35 -7.83 8.57
N VAL A 46 -5.88 -8.98 8.08
CA VAL A 46 -6.33 -10.29 8.58
C VAL A 46 -5.94 -10.50 10.04
N ALA A 47 -4.75 -10.08 10.46
CA ALA A 47 -4.34 -10.15 11.86
C ALA A 47 -5.26 -9.33 12.77
N SER A 48 -5.63 -8.12 12.35
CA SER A 48 -6.59 -7.26 13.05
C SER A 48 -7.93 -7.96 13.26
N ASP A 49 -8.49 -8.59 12.22
CA ASP A 49 -9.75 -9.33 12.32
C ASP A 49 -9.68 -10.49 13.32
N GLN A 50 -8.51 -11.12 13.43
CA GLN A 50 -8.23 -12.25 14.32
C GLN A 50 -7.95 -11.84 15.77
N ASP A 51 -7.70 -10.57 16.06
CA ASP A 51 -7.37 -10.12 17.41
C ASP A 51 -8.62 -9.91 18.27
N ASP A 52 -8.64 -10.56 19.44
CA ASP A 52 -9.67 -10.36 20.46
C ASP A 52 -9.47 -9.08 21.27
N ASN A 53 -8.23 -8.60 21.41
CA ASN A 53 -7.92 -7.39 22.13
C ASN A 53 -8.08 -6.17 21.22
N ASP A 54 -9.03 -5.28 21.54
CA ASP A 54 -9.36 -4.14 20.67
C ASP A 54 -8.18 -3.18 20.42
N ILE A 55 -7.24 -3.04 21.37
CA ILE A 55 -6.07 -2.16 21.18
C ILE A 55 -5.07 -2.80 20.21
N ILE A 56 -4.85 -4.11 20.30
CA ILE A 56 -3.97 -4.84 19.38
C ILE A 56 -4.61 -4.92 17.98
N ARG A 57 -5.92 -5.17 17.92
CA ARG A 57 -6.73 -5.07 16.70
C ARG A 57 -6.51 -3.72 16.01
N LEU A 58 -6.63 -2.61 16.75
CA LEU A 58 -6.40 -1.26 16.23
C LEU A 58 -4.97 -1.05 15.75
N LEU A 59 -3.97 -1.55 16.49
CA LEU A 59 -2.57 -1.50 16.09
C LEU A 59 -2.36 -2.16 14.72
N HIS A 60 -2.82 -3.40 14.53
CA HIS A 60 -2.68 -4.11 13.26
C HIS A 60 -3.50 -3.46 12.14
N ALA A 61 -4.69 -2.94 12.42
CA ALA A 61 -5.47 -2.22 11.42
C ALA A 61 -4.74 -0.97 10.92
N ASN A 62 -4.10 -0.23 11.82
CA ASN A 62 -3.30 0.95 11.47
C ASN A 62 -2.04 0.57 10.67
N TYR A 63 -1.40 -0.57 10.95
CA TYR A 63 -0.33 -1.09 10.10
C TYR A 63 -0.83 -1.45 8.71
N ALA A 64 -1.98 -2.11 8.61
CA ALA A 64 -2.60 -2.44 7.32
C ALA A 64 -2.84 -1.19 6.46
N ALA A 65 -3.42 -0.15 7.08
CA ALA A 65 -3.65 1.15 6.45
C ALA A 65 -2.34 1.86 6.09
N GLY A 66 -1.32 1.82 6.95
CA GLY A 66 -0.01 2.39 6.66
C GLY A 66 0.62 1.81 5.39
N TYR A 67 0.57 0.49 5.21
CA TYR A 67 1.03 -0.13 3.97
C TYR A 67 0.15 0.23 2.76
N LEU A 68 -1.17 0.35 2.92
CA LEU A 68 -2.07 0.81 1.85
C LEU A 68 -1.69 2.21 1.36
N TRP A 69 -1.49 3.15 2.29
CA TRP A 69 -1.13 4.53 1.93
C TRP A 69 0.25 4.62 1.29
N ALA A 70 1.22 3.83 1.78
CA ALA A 70 2.51 3.71 1.12
C ALA A 70 2.40 3.21 -0.33
N ILE A 71 1.46 2.31 -0.64
CA ILE A 71 1.17 1.91 -2.03
C ILE A 71 0.60 3.10 -2.81
N LYS A 72 -0.44 3.76 -2.27
CA LYS A 72 -1.12 4.89 -2.93
C LYS A 72 -0.17 6.02 -3.32
N ASP A 73 0.85 6.27 -2.50
CA ASP A 73 1.83 7.34 -2.72
C ASP A 73 2.83 7.03 -3.84
N ILE A 74 3.04 5.75 -4.18
CA ILE A 74 4.11 5.33 -5.10
C ILE A 74 3.63 4.65 -6.38
N VAL A 75 2.36 4.25 -6.46
CA VAL A 75 1.79 3.60 -7.66
C VAL A 75 0.40 4.15 -8.02
N ALA A 76 0.17 4.35 -9.31
CA ALA A 76 -1.16 4.69 -9.82
C ALA A 76 -2.11 3.48 -9.78
N THR A 77 -3.42 3.73 -9.68
CA THR A 77 -4.45 2.68 -9.55
C THR A 77 -4.45 1.68 -10.71
N ASP A 78 -4.23 2.14 -11.93
CA ASP A 78 -4.17 1.30 -13.13
C ASP A 78 -2.91 0.42 -13.14
N GLU A 79 -1.76 0.99 -12.77
CA GLU A 79 -0.51 0.25 -12.63
C GLU A 79 -0.59 -0.77 -11.49
N PHE A 80 -1.23 -0.43 -10.36
CA PHE A 80 -1.48 -1.37 -9.27
C PHE A 80 -2.28 -2.59 -9.75
N LYS A 81 -3.31 -2.36 -10.57
CA LYS A 81 -4.11 -3.44 -11.16
C LYS A 81 -3.30 -4.30 -12.13
N GLN A 82 -2.39 -3.71 -12.90
CA GLN A 82 -1.49 -4.46 -13.77
C GLN A 82 -0.51 -5.34 -12.97
N ILE A 83 0.02 -4.83 -11.86
CA ILE A 83 0.98 -5.54 -11.00
C ILE A 83 0.31 -6.65 -10.19
N THR A 84 -0.80 -6.33 -9.51
CA THR A 84 -1.42 -7.24 -8.52
C THR A 84 -2.59 -8.06 -9.08
N GLY A 85 -3.15 -7.66 -10.23
CA GLY A 85 -4.40 -8.19 -10.75
C GLY A 85 -5.63 -7.79 -9.95
N LYS A 86 -5.52 -6.85 -9.00
CA LYS A 86 -6.61 -6.41 -8.11
C LYS A 86 -6.96 -4.95 -8.33
N ASP A 87 -8.23 -4.62 -8.10
CA ASP A 87 -8.69 -3.24 -8.13
C ASP A 87 -8.24 -2.51 -6.86
N PHE A 88 -7.53 -1.39 -7.02
CA PHE A 88 -7.00 -0.64 -5.88
C PHE A 88 -8.11 -0.03 -5.03
N LEU A 89 -9.17 0.50 -5.65
CA LEU A 89 -10.24 1.18 -4.91
C LEU A 89 -11.03 0.19 -4.05
N LEU A 90 -11.30 -1.02 -4.57
CA LEU A 90 -11.90 -2.09 -3.79
C LEU A 90 -10.98 -2.58 -2.65
N PHE A 91 -9.66 -2.58 -2.88
CA PHE A 91 -8.71 -2.94 -1.84
C PHE A 91 -8.64 -1.87 -0.74
N GLU A 92 -8.55 -0.60 -1.12
CA GLU A 92 -8.60 0.57 -0.24
C GLU A 92 -9.83 0.52 0.65
N GLN A 93 -11.02 0.37 0.07
CA GLN A 93 -12.29 0.29 0.81
C GLN A 93 -12.29 -0.82 1.87
N LYS A 94 -11.72 -1.99 1.56
CA LYS A 94 -11.66 -3.11 2.50
C LYS A 94 -10.74 -2.80 3.69
N ILE A 95 -9.55 -2.27 3.42
CA ILE A 95 -8.57 -1.98 4.44
C ILE A 95 -9.04 -0.83 5.35
N THR A 96 -9.60 0.23 4.77
CA THR A 96 -10.13 1.36 5.56
C THR A 96 -11.35 0.96 6.37
N ALA A 97 -12.24 0.10 5.86
CA ALA A 97 -13.36 -0.42 6.63
C ALA A 97 -12.91 -1.18 7.89
N ILE A 98 -11.84 -1.98 7.80
CA ILE A 98 -11.25 -2.70 8.94
C ILE A 98 -10.67 -1.71 9.95
N GLN A 99 -9.93 -0.70 9.47
CA GLN A 99 -9.39 0.37 10.33
C GLN A 99 -10.50 1.14 11.06
N ASP A 100 -11.56 1.50 10.36
CA ASP A 100 -12.70 2.22 10.91
C ASP A 100 -13.43 1.37 11.96
N GLU A 101 -13.62 0.07 11.71
CA GLU A 101 -14.22 -0.84 12.69
C GLU A 101 -13.36 -0.95 13.95
N ALA A 102 -12.06 -1.19 13.79
CA ALA A 102 -11.12 -1.28 14.92
C ALA A 102 -11.11 0.00 15.76
N THR A 103 -11.13 1.16 15.08
CA THR A 103 -11.18 2.48 15.73
C THR A 103 -12.47 2.65 16.53
N ARG A 104 -13.62 2.34 15.92
CA ARG A 104 -14.92 2.42 16.60
C ARG A 104 -14.99 1.52 17.83
N ARG A 105 -14.44 0.30 17.78
CA ARG A 105 -14.40 -0.61 18.93
C ARG A 105 -13.65 0.01 20.10
N VAL A 106 -12.45 0.54 19.87
CA VAL A 106 -11.65 1.19 20.91
C VAL A 106 -12.36 2.43 21.48
N VAL A 107 -12.86 3.31 20.61
CA VAL A 107 -13.56 4.53 21.05
C VAL A 107 -14.84 4.21 21.83
N SER A 108 -15.58 3.18 21.42
CA SER A 108 -16.81 2.78 22.14
C SER A 108 -16.55 2.42 23.60
N LYS A 109 -15.36 1.88 23.90
CA LYS A 109 -14.90 1.54 25.26
C LYS A 109 -14.21 2.70 25.96
N CYS A 110 -13.54 3.58 25.22
CA CYS A 110 -12.80 4.72 25.75
C CYS A 110 -13.33 6.05 25.17
N LYS A 111 -14.49 6.52 25.65
CA LYS A 111 -15.07 7.78 25.16
C LYS A 111 -14.16 9.01 25.40
N ALA A 112 -13.29 8.94 26.40
CA ALA A 112 -12.34 10.00 26.71
C ALA A 112 -11.27 10.21 25.62
N SER A 113 -11.05 9.24 24.72
CA SER A 113 -10.11 9.38 23.61
C SER A 113 -10.71 10.06 22.37
N ILE A 114 -11.99 10.46 22.41
CA ILE A 114 -12.61 11.21 21.33
C ILE A 114 -12.10 12.66 21.41
N PRO A 115 -11.38 13.16 20.38
CA PRO A 115 -10.95 14.55 20.37
C PRO A 115 -12.19 15.46 20.27
N THR A 116 -12.30 16.49 21.10
CA THR A 116 -13.45 17.42 21.09
C THR A 116 -13.16 18.72 20.34
N SER A 117 -11.97 18.86 19.78
CA SER A 117 -11.49 20.12 19.21
C SER A 117 -12.00 20.41 17.80
N ASP A 118 -12.44 19.40 17.04
CA ASP A 118 -12.87 19.54 15.65
C ASP A 118 -14.19 18.81 15.41
N GLN A 119 -15.30 19.53 15.59
CA GLN A 119 -16.64 18.98 15.46
C GLN A 119 -16.95 18.52 14.03
N GLN A 120 -16.41 19.20 13.01
CA GLN A 120 -16.65 18.85 11.61
C GLN A 120 -16.10 17.45 11.30
N LEU A 121 -14.88 17.15 11.76
CA LEU A 121 -14.27 15.84 11.57
C LEU A 121 -14.97 14.76 12.39
N LEU A 122 -15.43 15.07 13.61
CA LEU A 122 -16.20 14.14 14.42
C LEU A 122 -17.51 13.75 13.75
N ASP A 123 -18.25 14.73 13.22
CA ASP A 123 -19.50 14.51 12.51
C ASP A 123 -19.27 13.61 11.29
N ALA A 124 -18.16 13.80 10.56
CA ALA A 124 -17.80 12.96 9.43
C ALA A 124 -17.45 11.51 9.83
N ILE A 125 -16.65 11.31 10.88
CA ILE A 125 -16.21 9.98 11.35
C ILE A 125 -17.39 9.14 11.85
N TYR A 126 -18.33 9.76 12.55
CA TYR A 126 -19.51 9.07 13.11
C TYR A 126 -20.76 9.22 12.24
N TYR A 127 -20.64 9.80 11.05
CA TYR A 127 -21.76 9.96 10.13
C TYR A 127 -22.35 8.61 9.76
N ARG A 128 -23.65 8.46 9.95
CA ARG A 128 -24.41 7.32 9.43
C ARG A 128 -25.46 7.85 8.48
N ALA A 129 -25.42 7.42 7.22
CA ALA A 129 -26.50 7.70 6.29
C ALA A 129 -27.80 7.15 6.88
N PRO A 130 -28.91 7.92 6.86
CA PRO A 130 -30.21 7.39 7.27
C PRO A 130 -30.56 6.20 6.37
N THR A 131 -30.86 5.07 7.00
CA THR A 131 -31.29 3.82 6.35
C THR A 131 -32.71 3.92 5.83
#